data_AF-A0A959QD63-F1
#
_entry.id   AF-A0A959QD63-F1
#
_cell.length_a   1.000
_cell.length_b   1.000
_cell.length_c   1.000
_cell.angle_alpha   90.00
_cell.angle_beta   90.00
_cell.angle_gamma   90.00
#
_symmetry.space_group_name_H-M   'P 1'
#
loop_
_entity.id
_entity.type
_entity.pdbx_description
1 polymer ?
#
loop_
_entity_poly.entity_id
_entity_poly.type
_entity_poly.pdbx_seq_one_letter_code
_entity_poly.pdbx_strand_id
1 'polypeptide(L)'
;GAHSMRLANANFYAGERMFWDKRALDLEDQSTMPIKDHTEMGFDDSVGGIDSLLRKMEQIEYYPVLFERAFGTELITEERIQRALAQYVRSMVSTGSRFDEGYAQVFDPALPNNNLNVP
;
A
#
# COMPACT_ATOMS: atom_id res chain seq x y z
N GLY A 1 -2.72 16.33 -14.16
CA GLY A 1 -2.95 15.22 -13.22
C GLY A 1 -2.65 13.91 -13.93
N ALA A 2 -1.99 12.98 -13.24
CA ALA A 2 -1.85 11.61 -13.71
C ALA A 2 -3.03 10.76 -13.22
N HIS A 3 -3.34 9.66 -13.90
CA HIS A 3 -4.33 8.70 -13.38
C HIS A 3 -3.80 7.99 -12.13
N SER A 4 -4.67 7.76 -11.15
CA SER A 4 -4.32 7.03 -9.93
C SER A 4 -3.82 5.62 -10.28
N MET A 5 -2.73 5.20 -9.62
CA MET A 5 -2.28 3.82 -9.72
C MET A 5 -3.27 2.87 -9.04
N ARG A 6 -3.35 1.63 -9.53
CA ARG A 6 -4.07 0.56 -8.85
C ARG A 6 -3.38 0.23 -7.52
N LEU A 7 -4.16 -0.16 -6.52
CA LEU A 7 -3.66 -0.67 -5.25
C LEU A 7 -3.60 -2.20 -5.22
N ALA A 8 -4.52 -2.87 -5.92
CA ALA A 8 -4.59 -4.33 -5.97
C ALA A 8 -3.32 -4.92 -6.62
N ASN A 9 -2.83 -6.01 -6.01
CA ASN A 9 -1.62 -6.75 -6.39
C ASN A 9 -0.32 -5.94 -6.29
N ALA A 10 -0.31 -4.84 -5.52
CA ALA A 10 0.91 -4.06 -5.27
C ALA A 10 2.03 -4.90 -4.63
N ASN A 11 1.67 -5.96 -3.89
CA ASN A 11 2.64 -6.91 -3.33
C ASN A 11 3.50 -7.64 -4.38
N PHE A 12 3.04 -7.74 -5.63
CA PHE A 12 3.76 -8.38 -6.73
C PHE A 12 4.34 -7.36 -7.72
N TYR A 13 4.32 -6.08 -7.38
CA TYR A 13 4.89 -5.05 -8.25
C TYR A 13 6.41 -5.17 -8.28
N ALA A 14 6.95 -5.51 -9.45
CA ALA A 14 8.38 -5.68 -9.67
C ALA A 14 9.12 -4.35 -9.96
N GLY A 15 8.40 -3.23 -10.04
CA GLY A 15 9.06 -1.93 -10.19
C GLY A 15 9.66 -1.51 -8.85
N GLU A 16 10.93 -1.09 -8.88
CA GLU A 16 11.69 -0.71 -7.69
C GLU A 16 11.19 0.59 -7.02
N ARG A 17 10.25 1.31 -7.64
CA ARG A 17 9.77 2.64 -7.21
C ARG A 17 8.30 2.82 -7.51
N MET A 18 7.60 3.57 -6.67
CA MET A 18 6.16 3.80 -6.76
C MET A 18 5.83 5.13 -7.45
N PHE A 19 4.56 5.30 -7.81
CA PHE A 19 4.04 6.30 -8.75
C PHE A 19 4.52 6.12 -10.20
N TRP A 20 3.73 6.65 -11.15
CA TRP A 20 4.07 6.61 -12.58
C TRP A 20 5.39 7.28 -12.92
N ASP A 21 5.76 8.32 -12.16
CA ASP A 21 7.01 9.07 -12.28
C ASP A 21 8.15 8.53 -11.40
N LYS A 22 7.92 7.41 -10.68
CA LYS A 22 8.89 6.75 -9.81
C LYS A 22 9.41 7.62 -8.65
N ARG A 23 8.66 8.64 -8.23
CA ARG A 23 9.13 9.60 -7.21
C ARG A 23 9.19 9.02 -5.79
N ALA A 24 8.41 7.98 -5.50
CA ALA A 24 8.42 7.32 -4.19
C ALA A 24 9.34 6.09 -4.23
N LEU A 25 10.15 5.92 -3.18
CA LEU A 25 11.13 4.83 -3.09
C LEU A 25 10.44 3.47 -2.97
N ASP A 26 9.37 3.41 -2.18
CA ASP A 26 8.61 2.19 -1.90
C ASP A 26 7.15 2.56 -1.58
N LEU A 27 6.38 1.56 -1.13
CA LEU A 27 4.96 1.70 -0.84
C LEU A 27 4.72 2.47 0.47
N GLU A 28 5.62 2.31 1.44
CA GLU A 28 5.65 3.07 2.69
C GLU A 28 5.80 4.57 2.38
N ASP A 29 6.82 4.95 1.62
CA ASP A 29 7.06 6.33 1.17
C ASP A 29 5.88 6.88 0.37
N GLN A 30 5.34 6.08 -0.56
CA GLN A 30 4.15 6.45 -1.32
C GLN A 30 2.93 6.75 -0.44
N SER A 31 2.71 5.98 0.64
CA SER A 31 1.44 5.95 1.36
C SER A 31 1.04 7.26 2.04
N THR A 32 2.01 8.09 2.43
CA THR A 32 1.75 9.40 3.05
C THR A 32 1.90 10.58 2.10
N MET A 33 2.42 10.39 0.88
CA MET A 33 2.50 11.48 -0.11
C MET A 33 1.11 12.06 -0.45
N PRO A 34 0.06 11.26 -0.72
CA PRO A 34 -1.30 11.78 -0.92
C PRO A 34 -1.91 12.49 0.28
N ILE A 35 -1.49 12.07 1.48
CA ILE A 35 -1.95 12.68 2.73
C ILE A 35 -1.46 14.14 2.80
N LYS A 36 -0.19 14.36 2.42
CA LYS A 36 0.48 15.66 2.48
C LYS A 36 0.21 16.57 1.28
N ASP A 37 -0.33 16.05 0.18
CA ASP A 37 -0.59 16.83 -1.02
C ASP A 37 -1.82 17.73 -0.85
N HIS A 38 -1.63 19.03 -1.06
CA HIS A 38 -2.65 20.08 -0.95
C HIS A 38 -3.85 19.90 -1.90
N THR A 39 -3.68 19.16 -3.00
CA THR A 39 -4.73 18.84 -3.99
C THR A 39 -5.39 17.49 -3.75
N GLU A 40 -4.88 16.67 -2.84
CA GLU A 40 -5.43 15.36 -2.49
C GLU A 40 -6.10 15.40 -1.10
N MET A 41 -5.42 14.98 -0.02
CA MET A 41 -6.01 15.01 1.33
C MET A 41 -5.66 16.26 2.14
N GLY A 42 -4.65 17.02 1.72
CA GLY A 42 -4.43 18.39 2.18
C GLY A 42 -3.82 18.56 3.57
N PHE A 43 -3.15 17.56 4.14
CA PHE A 43 -2.32 17.75 5.35
C PHE A 43 -0.95 18.34 4.99
N ASP A 44 -0.97 19.46 4.27
CA ASP A 44 0.20 20.22 3.85
C ASP A 44 0.67 21.20 4.94
N ASP A 45 1.77 21.91 4.70
CA ASP A 45 2.33 22.88 5.65
C ASP A 45 1.36 24.00 6.04
N SER A 46 0.39 24.35 5.17
CA SER A 46 -0.59 25.41 5.44
C SER A 46 -1.59 25.04 6.54
N VAL A 47 -1.78 23.74 6.80
CA VAL A 47 -2.62 23.21 7.88
C VAL A 47 -1.80 22.51 8.98
N GLY A 48 -0.49 22.72 9.00
CA GLY A 48 0.41 22.16 10.02
C GLY A 48 0.95 20.76 9.70
N GLY A 49 0.93 20.36 8.44
CA GLY A 49 1.59 19.17 7.91
C GLY A 49 1.02 17.86 8.45
N ILE A 50 1.82 16.80 8.32
CA ILE A 50 1.47 15.47 8.86
C ILE A 50 1.25 15.50 10.38
N ASP A 51 1.92 16.41 11.11
CA ASP A 51 1.78 16.54 12.56
C ASP A 51 0.36 16.97 12.98
N SER A 52 -0.38 17.68 12.13
CA SER A 52 -1.79 17.99 12.42
C SER A 52 -2.69 16.75 12.28
N LEU A 53 -2.37 15.83 11.36
CA LEU A 53 -3.02 14.52 11.29
C LEU A 53 -2.68 13.67 12.51
N LEU A 54 -1.40 13.59 12.91
CA LEU A 54 -0.99 12.78 14.06
C LEU A 54 -1.74 13.21 15.33
N ARG A 55 -1.76 14.51 15.63
CA ARG A 55 -2.52 15.07 16.75
C ARG A 55 -4.01 14.75 16.65
N LYS A 56 -4.60 14.84 15.45
CA LYS A 56 -6.01 14.49 15.24
C LYS A 56 -6.27 13.01 15.55
N MET A 57 -5.38 12.12 15.12
CA MET A 57 -5.51 10.68 15.37
C MET A 57 -5.36 10.33 16.86
N GLU A 58 -4.44 10.99 17.57
CA GLU A 58 -4.26 10.81 19.02
C GLU A 58 -5.52 11.17 19.83
N GLN A 59 -6.33 12.11 19.35
CA GLN A 59 -7.59 12.50 20.02
C GLN A 59 -8.77 11.56 19.72
N ILE A 60 -8.59 10.57 18.86
CA ILE A 60 -9.63 9.60 18.51
C ILE A 60 -9.33 8.29 19.24
N GLU A 61 -10.15 7.97 20.25
CA GLU A 61 -9.92 6.92 21.26
C GLU A 61 -9.45 5.57 20.68
N TYR A 62 -9.98 5.16 19.52
CA TYR A 62 -9.64 3.86 18.97
C TYR A 62 -8.25 3.80 18.32
N TYR A 63 -7.65 4.90 17.88
CA TYR A 63 -6.36 4.85 17.19
C TYR A 63 -5.22 4.42 18.13
N PRO A 64 -5.00 5.04 19.30
CA PRO A 64 -3.99 4.57 20.25
C PRO A 64 -4.12 3.07 20.56
N VAL A 65 -5.35 2.58 20.78
CA VAL A 65 -5.63 1.15 21.02
C VAL A 65 -5.23 0.27 19.84
N LEU A 66 -5.51 0.70 18.60
CA LEU A 66 -5.12 -0.04 17.40
C LEU A 66 -3.61 -0.02 17.17
N PHE A 67 -2.94 1.10 17.47
CA PHE A 67 -1.47 1.20 17.37
C PHE A 67 -0.78 0.34 18.43
N GLU A 68 -1.30 0.29 19.66
CA GLU A 68 -0.83 -0.64 20.69
C GLU A 68 -0.91 -2.08 20.20
N ARG A 69 -2.05 -2.48 19.63
CA ARG A 69 -2.24 -3.84 19.10
C ARG A 69 -1.31 -4.17 17.92
N ALA A 70 -1.03 -3.21 17.05
CA ALA A 70 -0.23 -3.42 15.85
C ALA A 70 1.29 -3.30 16.09
N PHE A 71 1.70 -2.45 17.03
CA PHE A 71 3.10 -2.05 17.21
C PHE A 71 3.62 -2.19 18.66
N GLY A 72 2.77 -2.60 19.61
CA GLY A 72 3.12 -2.72 21.03
C GLY A 72 3.32 -1.38 21.73
N THR A 73 2.77 -0.30 21.17
CA THR A 73 2.76 1.04 21.76
C THR A 73 1.62 1.88 21.19
N GLU A 74 0.96 2.66 22.04
CA GLU A 74 -0.04 3.66 21.66
C GLU A 74 0.52 4.81 20.80
N LEU A 75 1.85 5.00 20.75
CA LEU A 75 2.48 6.12 20.06
C LEU A 75 2.22 6.06 18.54
N ILE A 76 1.62 7.12 18.01
CA ILE A 76 1.31 7.26 16.59
C ILE A 76 2.43 8.07 15.92
N THR A 77 3.08 7.50 14.90
CA THR A 77 4.12 8.18 14.12
C THR A 77 3.84 8.05 12.64
N GLU A 78 4.39 8.95 11.82
CA GLU A 78 4.28 8.85 10.37
C GLU A 78 4.78 7.49 9.86
N GLU A 79 5.94 7.03 10.32
CA GLU A 79 6.52 5.73 9.94
C GLU A 79 5.54 4.57 10.21
N ARG A 80 4.85 4.59 11.34
CA ARG A 80 3.87 3.54 11.68
C ARG A 80 2.62 3.62 10.82
N ILE A 81 2.16 4.82 10.48
CA ILE A 81 1.09 5.03 9.50
C ILE A 81 1.52 4.46 8.14
N GLN A 82 2.73 4.77 7.69
CA GLN A 82 3.27 4.28 6.43
C GLN A 82 3.30 2.75 6.39
N ARG A 83 3.84 2.13 7.43
CA ARG A 83 3.89 0.67 7.56
C ARG A 83 2.51 0.03 7.61
N ALA A 84 1.57 0.62 8.35
CA ALA A 84 0.20 0.11 8.46
C ALA A 84 -0.54 0.18 7.12
N LEU A 85 -0.48 1.32 6.42
CA LEU A 85 -1.10 1.52 5.12
C LEU A 85 -0.46 0.65 4.04
N ALA A 86 0.87 0.60 3.99
CA ALA A 86 1.59 -0.23 3.04
C ALA A 86 1.26 -1.72 3.24
N GLN A 87 1.16 -2.17 4.49
CA GLN A 87 0.76 -3.55 4.78
C GLN A 87 -0.68 -3.85 4.36
N TYR A 88 -1.62 -2.93 4.61
CA TYR A 88 -2.99 -3.07 4.13
C TYR A 88 -3.03 -3.14 2.60
N VAL A 89 -2.28 -2.29 1.91
CA VAL A 89 -2.21 -2.29 0.45
C VAL A 89 -1.60 -3.58 -0.09
N ARG A 90 -0.54 -4.11 0.53
CA ARG A 90 0.04 -5.42 0.16
C ARG A 90 -0.95 -6.57 0.36
N SER A 91 -1.87 -6.45 1.32
CA SER A 91 -2.90 -7.48 1.57
C SER A 91 -3.97 -7.54 0.48
N MET A 92 -4.10 -6.52 -0.37
CA MET A 92 -5.06 -6.50 -1.48
C MET A 92 -4.59 -7.36 -2.66
N VAL A 93 -4.61 -8.67 -2.45
CA VAL A 93 -4.31 -9.68 -3.48
C VAL A 93 -5.61 -10.10 -4.15
N SER A 94 -5.67 -10.00 -5.48
CA SER A 94 -6.77 -10.56 -6.25
C SER A 94 -6.40 -11.96 -6.74
N THR A 95 -7.25 -12.95 -6.48
CA THR A 95 -7.11 -14.33 -6.96
C THR A 95 -8.43 -14.82 -7.56
N GLY A 96 -8.38 -15.85 -8.41
CA GLY A 96 -9.58 -16.50 -8.93
C GLY A 96 -10.18 -15.81 -10.15
N SER A 97 -9.35 -15.14 -10.95
CA SER A 97 -9.73 -14.72 -12.28
C SER A 97 -9.93 -15.95 -13.19
N ARG A 98 -10.64 -15.78 -14.32
CA ARG A 98 -10.75 -16.84 -15.35
C ARG A 98 -9.39 -17.34 -15.83
N PHE A 99 -8.38 -16.47 -15.81
CA PHE A 99 -7.01 -16.86 -16.09
C PHE A 99 -6.44 -17.77 -14.99
N ASP A 100 -6.61 -17.41 -13.71
CA ASP A 100 -6.13 -18.23 -12.59
C ASP A 100 -6.79 -19.62 -12.59
N GLU A 101 -8.10 -19.68 -12.83
CA GLU A 101 -8.87 -20.93 -12.92
C GLU A 101 -8.40 -21.82 -14.08
N GLY A 102 -8.15 -21.23 -15.25
CA GLY A 102 -7.65 -21.96 -16.41
C GLY A 102 -6.21 -22.44 -16.23
N TYR A 103 -5.34 -21.57 -15.71
CA TYR A 103 -3.93 -21.89 -15.49
C TYR A 103 -3.74 -22.99 -14.42
N ALA A 104 -4.53 -22.97 -13.34
CA ALA A 104 -4.47 -24.00 -12.31
C ALA A 104 -4.76 -25.42 -12.84
N GLN A 105 -5.54 -25.56 -13.90
CA GLN A 105 -5.84 -26.86 -14.52
C GLN A 105 -4.66 -27.43 -15.31
N VAL A 106 -3.78 -26.56 -15.81
CA VAL A 106 -2.66 -26.94 -16.69
C VAL A 106 -1.30 -26.75 -16.03
N PHE A 107 -1.22 -26.17 -14.84
CA PHE A 107 0.04 -25.92 -14.14
C PHE A 107 0.85 -27.21 -13.94
N ASP A 108 2.09 -27.21 -14.43
CA ASP A 108 3.06 -28.29 -14.20
C ASP A 108 4.45 -27.70 -13.93
N PRO A 109 4.97 -27.78 -12.68
CA PRO A 109 6.27 -27.22 -12.32
C PRO A 109 7.45 -28.00 -12.92
N ALA A 110 7.23 -29.18 -13.50
CA ALA A 110 8.27 -29.95 -14.21
C ALA A 110 8.46 -29.48 -15.66
N LEU A 111 7.51 -28.73 -16.22
CA LEU A 111 7.57 -28.21 -17.58
C LEU A 111 8.18 -26.80 -17.65
N PRO A 112 8.79 -26.43 -18.80
CA PRO A 112 9.29 -25.07 -19.00
C PRO A 112 8.21 -24.02 -18.74
N ASN A 113 8.58 -22.96 -18.01
CA ASN A 113 7.68 -21.87 -17.63
C ASN A 113 6.38 -22.37 -16.96
N ASN A 114 6.43 -23.47 -16.19
CA ASN A 114 5.28 -24.02 -15.49
C ASN A 114 4.06 -24.32 -16.39
N ASN A 115 4.31 -24.70 -17.64
CA ASN A 115 3.30 -24.96 -18.68
C ASN A 115 2.59 -23.72 -19.28
N LEU A 116 3.04 -22.49 -19.03
CA LEU A 116 2.40 -21.27 -19.55
C LEU A 116 2.52 -21.05 -21.07
N ASN A 117 3.50 -21.69 -21.73
CA ASN A 117 3.82 -21.48 -23.16
C ASN A 117 3.98 -22.80 -23.93
N VAL A 118 3.42 -23.89 -23.40
CA VAL A 118 3.42 -25.17 -24.11
C VAL A 118 2.10 -25.23 -24.91
N PRO A 119 2.18 -25.40 -26.25
CA PRO A 119 0.99 -25.42 -27.10
C PRO A 119 0.05 -26.61 -26.81
#